data_AF-A0A919SLH3-F1
#
_entry.id   AF-A0A919SLH3-F1
#
_cell.length_a   1.000
_cell.length_b   1.000
_cell.length_c   1.000
_cell.angle_alpha   90.00
_cell.angle_beta   90.00
_cell.angle_gamma   90.00
#
_symmetry.space_group_name_H-M   'P 1'
#
loop_
_entity.id
_entity.type
_entity.pdbx_description
1 polymer ?
#
loop_
_entity_poly.entity_id
_entity_poly.type
_entity_poly.pdbx_seq_one_letter_code
_entity_poly.pdbx_strand_id
1 'polypeptide(L)'
;MTDEQLDRMIADADPYRSGTAAGLGGADRSLLEEIVSQPVRHPFRARRGMGSGLAAAGVAAAVLAVAVGAALLNRNEPVGEYAAPSATSTTTAADFSAMVLKAAERNPRLLIGEPGWTVTNVNGFADDSGSITFTNGEHELGMDWSPAELYPDFYQDRLDVSEPVEVEVAGTKADIFTYSKDDFAVMLHPRGTTYVEMRTSSGWTRAQFEQVIADVKQVDVQSWLAAMPPEIVTPDRVDTRLAEVLTGVPVPPGFSMTDLSALGTNDAYQFGARVTGRIGCGWIHEWIRAKKVGDQVSQQRAAAAMSGSHHWKVLNDMNAEGDWPDIFWEYADQLAAGKMPKGYESGLGCE
;
A
#
# COMPACT_ATOMS: atom_id res chain seq x y z
N MET A 1 -47.13 8.56 20.43
CA MET A 1 -46.59 9.18 19.21
C MET A 1 -46.93 8.24 18.08
N THR A 2 -47.62 8.71 17.05
CA THR A 2 -47.95 7.85 15.89
C THR A 2 -46.78 7.83 14.92
N ASP A 3 -46.69 6.81 14.07
CA ASP A 3 -45.64 6.71 13.05
C ASP A 3 -45.64 7.95 12.14
N GLU A 4 -46.82 8.49 11.80
CA GLU A 4 -46.96 9.76 11.07
C GLU A 4 -46.43 11.00 11.80
N GLN A 5 -46.34 10.96 13.14
CA GLN A 5 -45.74 12.03 13.93
C GLN A 5 -44.21 11.87 13.98
N LEU A 6 -43.72 10.63 14.06
CA LEU A 6 -42.29 10.34 14.01
C LEU A 6 -41.71 10.68 12.63
N ASP A 7 -42.39 10.29 11.55
CA ASP A 7 -41.99 10.60 10.17
C ASP A 7 -41.96 12.10 9.91
N ARG A 8 -42.90 12.87 10.49
CA ARG A 8 -42.90 14.33 10.41
C ARG A 8 -41.71 14.94 11.16
N MET A 9 -41.42 14.43 12.36
CA MET A 9 -40.29 14.91 13.15
C MET A 9 -38.94 14.60 12.49
N ILE A 10 -38.81 13.43 11.85
CA ILE A 10 -37.62 13.07 11.06
C ILE A 10 -37.53 13.96 9.81
N ALA A 11 -38.64 14.18 9.12
CA ALA A 11 -38.69 15.02 7.92
C ALA A 11 -38.39 16.50 8.18
N ASP A 12 -38.78 17.03 9.34
CA ASP A 12 -38.54 18.42 9.77
C ASP A 12 -37.12 18.63 10.34
N ALA A 13 -36.44 17.54 10.73
CA ALA A 13 -35.08 17.57 11.27
C ALA A 13 -33.98 17.47 10.21
N ASP A 14 -34.32 17.30 8.93
CA ASP A 14 -33.36 17.21 7.82
C ASP A 14 -32.85 18.62 7.40
N PRO A 15 -31.60 18.99 7.73
CA PRO A 15 -31.06 20.31 7.43
C PRO A 15 -30.81 20.54 5.92
N TYR A 16 -30.87 19.50 5.09
CA TYR A 16 -30.58 19.58 3.65
C TYR A 16 -31.80 19.86 2.77
N ARG A 17 -33.01 19.91 3.35
CA ARG A 17 -34.25 20.05 2.57
C ARG A 17 -34.58 21.49 2.14
N SER A 18 -33.90 22.50 2.70
CA SER A 18 -34.15 23.89 2.36
C SER A 18 -33.36 24.32 1.11
N GLY A 19 -33.94 24.08 -0.08
CA GLY A 19 -33.66 24.88 -1.27
C GLY A 19 -33.34 24.12 -2.57
N THR A 20 -32.95 22.85 -2.54
CA THR A 20 -32.51 22.12 -3.75
C THR A 20 -33.64 21.35 -4.46
N ALA A 21 -34.66 20.87 -3.74
CA ALA A 21 -35.76 20.11 -4.34
C ALA A 21 -36.89 20.98 -4.94
N ALA A 22 -36.94 22.28 -4.63
CA ALA A 22 -37.98 23.18 -5.14
C ALA A 22 -37.73 23.66 -6.59
N GLY A 23 -36.55 23.40 -7.16
CA GLY A 23 -36.13 23.89 -8.48
C GLY A 23 -36.05 22.83 -9.59
N LEU A 24 -36.33 21.56 -9.29
CA LEU A 24 -36.24 20.49 -10.30
C LEU A 24 -37.47 20.52 -11.20
N GLY A 25 -37.25 20.86 -12.48
CA GLY A 25 -38.28 20.82 -13.51
C GLY A 25 -38.79 19.40 -13.76
N GLY A 26 -39.96 19.27 -14.37
CA GLY A 26 -40.73 18.02 -14.44
C GLY A 26 -39.99 16.78 -15.01
N ALA A 27 -38.94 16.96 -15.82
CA ALA A 27 -38.14 15.85 -16.34
C ALA A 27 -37.24 15.19 -15.27
N ASP A 28 -36.64 16.00 -14.40
CA ASP A 28 -35.71 15.52 -13.36
C ASP A 28 -36.46 14.80 -12.23
N ARG A 29 -37.71 15.19 -12.00
CA ARG A 29 -38.59 14.58 -11.01
C ARG A 29 -39.07 13.19 -11.44
N SER A 30 -39.31 13.00 -12.74
CA SER A 30 -39.70 11.69 -13.30
C SER A 30 -38.56 10.68 -13.27
N LEU A 31 -37.30 11.13 -13.48
CA LEU A 31 -36.11 10.29 -13.37
C LEU A 31 -35.82 9.87 -11.94
N LEU A 32 -36.03 10.77 -10.97
CA LEU A 32 -35.90 10.45 -9.55
C LEU A 32 -36.98 9.47 -9.08
N GLU A 33 -38.24 9.64 -9.49
CA GLU A 33 -39.29 8.67 -9.17
C GLU A 33 -39.04 7.31 -9.84
N GLU A 34 -38.48 7.26 -11.06
CA GLU A 34 -38.12 6.01 -11.73
C GLU A 34 -36.99 5.26 -11.01
N ILE A 35 -35.94 5.97 -10.57
CA ILE A 35 -34.79 5.37 -9.87
C ILE A 35 -35.22 4.82 -8.50
N VAL A 36 -36.07 5.55 -7.77
CA VAL A 36 -36.49 5.17 -6.41
C VAL A 36 -37.60 4.10 -6.43
N SER A 37 -38.32 3.94 -7.55
CA SER A 37 -39.42 2.97 -7.69
C SER A 37 -39.01 1.62 -8.27
N GLN A 38 -37.71 1.36 -8.53
CA GLN A 38 -37.29 0.02 -8.96
C GLN A 38 -37.18 -0.92 -7.76
N PRO A 39 -38.02 -1.96 -7.64
CA PRO A 39 -37.85 -2.97 -6.62
C PRO A 39 -36.57 -3.77 -6.89
N VAL A 40 -35.70 -3.84 -5.88
CA VAL A 40 -34.49 -4.67 -5.88
C VAL A 40 -34.90 -6.13 -6.07
N ARG A 41 -34.65 -6.67 -7.27
CA ARG A 41 -34.91 -8.09 -7.57
C ARG A 41 -33.74 -8.94 -7.05
N HIS A 42 -33.98 -9.66 -5.96
CA HIS A 42 -33.11 -10.75 -5.53
C HIS A 42 -33.03 -11.86 -6.59
N PRO A 43 -31.84 -12.35 -6.98
CA PRO A 43 -31.74 -13.54 -7.81
C PRO A 43 -31.35 -14.75 -6.96
N PHE A 44 -32.31 -15.62 -6.66
CA PHE A 44 -32.04 -17.06 -6.50
C PHE A 44 -33.26 -17.90 -6.91
N ARG A 45 -33.16 -18.61 -8.04
CA ARG A 45 -33.31 -20.09 -8.11
C ARG A 45 -33.10 -20.65 -9.52
N ALA A 46 -32.17 -21.61 -9.55
CA ALA A 46 -32.07 -22.83 -10.34
C ALA A 46 -32.94 -23.02 -11.60
N ARG A 47 -32.28 -23.31 -12.72
CA ARG A 47 -32.84 -24.17 -13.77
C ARG A 47 -31.80 -25.18 -14.27
N ARG A 48 -32.09 -26.45 -14.00
CA ARG A 48 -31.49 -27.63 -14.65
C ARG A 48 -31.66 -27.53 -16.16
N GLY A 49 -30.58 -27.81 -16.90
CA GLY A 49 -30.60 -28.17 -18.31
C GLY A 49 -29.36 -29.02 -18.61
N MET A 50 -29.56 -30.30 -18.91
CA MET A 50 -28.54 -31.26 -19.31
C MET A 50 -27.86 -30.84 -20.62
N GLY A 51 -26.53 -30.93 -20.68
CA GLY A 51 -25.76 -30.75 -21.91
C GLY A 51 -24.28 -31.02 -21.66
N SER A 52 -23.82 -32.18 -22.13
CA SER A 52 -22.48 -32.76 -22.06
C SER A 52 -21.34 -31.87 -22.58
N GLY A 53 -20.17 -31.93 -21.94
CA GLY A 53 -18.91 -31.48 -22.57
C GLY A 53 -17.73 -31.53 -21.60
N LEU A 54 -16.79 -32.44 -21.86
CA LEU A 54 -15.53 -32.64 -21.15
C LEU A 54 -14.58 -31.44 -21.30
N ALA A 55 -13.95 -31.01 -20.21
CA ALA A 55 -12.54 -30.59 -20.17
C ALA A 55 -12.13 -30.34 -18.71
N ALA A 56 -11.43 -31.31 -18.12
CA ALA A 56 -10.65 -31.08 -16.92
C ALA A 56 -9.40 -30.28 -17.31
N ALA A 57 -9.22 -29.10 -16.72
CA ALA A 57 -7.95 -28.38 -16.74
C ALA A 57 -7.65 -27.99 -15.30
N GLY A 58 -6.80 -28.79 -14.67
CA GLY A 58 -6.22 -28.50 -13.36
C GLY A 58 -5.27 -27.32 -13.49
N VAL A 59 -5.35 -26.40 -12.54
CA VAL A 59 -4.37 -25.33 -12.36
C VAL A 59 -3.11 -25.98 -11.79
N ALA A 60 -2.09 -26.13 -12.62
CA ALA A 60 -0.75 -26.49 -12.19
C ALA A 60 -0.08 -25.24 -11.62
N ALA A 61 0.19 -25.25 -10.32
CA ALA A 61 1.10 -24.30 -9.69
C ALA A 61 2.52 -24.56 -10.24
N ALA A 62 3.08 -23.58 -10.94
CA ALA A 62 4.45 -23.64 -11.42
C ALA A 62 5.40 -23.25 -10.28
N VAL A 63 5.94 -24.26 -9.60
CA VAL A 63 7.10 -24.11 -8.70
C VAL A 63 8.34 -23.93 -9.59
N LEU A 64 8.90 -22.71 -9.61
CA LEU A 64 10.23 -22.49 -10.16
C LEU A 64 11.29 -22.91 -9.13
N ALA A 65 11.70 -24.17 -9.22
CA ALA A 65 12.93 -24.66 -8.61
C ALA A 65 14.12 -24.22 -9.46
N VAL A 66 14.89 -23.23 -9.00
CA VAL A 66 16.22 -22.95 -9.57
C VAL A 66 17.21 -23.91 -8.92
N ALA A 67 17.54 -24.97 -9.67
CA ALA A 67 18.67 -25.82 -9.39
C ALA A 67 19.96 -25.10 -9.81
N VAL A 68 20.80 -24.71 -8.85
CA VAL A 68 22.22 -24.43 -9.11
C VAL A 68 23.00 -25.69 -8.79
N GLY A 69 23.49 -26.32 -9.86
CA GLY A 69 24.32 -27.52 -9.80
C GLY A 69 25.68 -27.24 -9.15
N ALA A 70 26.04 -28.14 -8.24
CA ALA A 70 27.39 -28.25 -7.70
C ALA A 70 28.28 -29.09 -8.64
N ALA A 71 29.51 -28.63 -8.87
CA ALA A 71 30.73 -29.42 -9.08
C ALA A 71 31.91 -28.46 -9.31
N LEU A 72 33.12 -28.59 -8.76
CA LEU A 72 33.79 -29.54 -7.86
C LEU A 72 35.10 -28.83 -7.44
N LEU A 73 35.58 -29.05 -6.21
CA LEU A 73 36.94 -29.59 -5.95
C LEU A 73 37.20 -29.77 -4.44
N ASN A 74 37.58 -31.01 -4.12
CA ASN A 74 38.06 -31.53 -2.84
C ASN A 74 39.13 -30.66 -2.17
N ARG A 75 39.00 -30.46 -0.84
CA ARG A 75 40.10 -30.60 0.11
C ARG A 75 39.55 -30.97 1.50
N ASN A 76 39.88 -32.19 1.93
CA ASN A 76 39.79 -32.65 3.31
C ASN A 76 40.75 -31.84 4.20
N GLU A 77 40.33 -31.46 5.41
CA GLU A 77 41.08 -31.40 6.69
C GLU A 77 40.16 -30.82 7.80
N PRO A 78 40.45 -31.04 9.10
CA PRO A 78 39.48 -31.54 10.08
C PRO A 78 38.74 -30.48 10.92
N VAL A 79 37.69 -30.97 11.60
CA VAL A 79 36.82 -30.31 12.58
C VAL A 79 37.60 -29.43 13.55
N GLY A 80 37.44 -28.11 13.41
CA GLY A 80 37.87 -27.09 14.35
C GLY A 80 36.67 -26.28 14.82
N GLU A 81 36.63 -25.99 16.13
CA GLU A 81 35.65 -25.18 16.83
C GLU A 81 35.21 -23.93 16.04
N TYR A 82 33.90 -23.72 15.90
CA TYR A 82 33.32 -22.50 15.35
C TYR A 82 33.57 -21.32 16.31
N ALA A 83 34.71 -20.65 16.13
CA ALA A 83 34.87 -19.27 16.53
C ALA A 83 34.06 -18.39 15.58
N ALA A 84 33.17 -17.57 16.15
CA ALA A 84 32.40 -16.59 15.41
C ALA A 84 33.33 -15.68 14.57
N PRO A 85 33.04 -15.41 13.29
CA PRO A 85 33.79 -14.42 12.55
C PRO A 85 33.49 -13.04 13.14
N SER A 86 34.54 -12.40 13.67
CA SER A 86 34.53 -10.97 13.96
C SER A 86 34.28 -10.21 12.67
N ALA A 87 33.03 -9.82 12.44
CA ALA A 87 32.67 -8.86 11.41
C ALA A 87 33.30 -7.51 11.76
N THR A 88 34.48 -7.26 11.20
CA THR A 88 35.03 -5.91 11.09
C THR A 88 34.49 -5.30 9.79
N SER A 89 33.18 -5.11 9.74
CA SER A 89 32.55 -4.18 8.80
C SER A 89 32.27 -2.90 9.57
N THR A 90 33.27 -2.03 9.65
CA THR A 90 33.03 -0.60 9.92
C THR A 90 32.35 0.01 8.70
N THR A 91 31.11 -0.36 8.46
CA THR A 91 30.14 0.58 7.91
C THR A 91 29.76 1.41 9.12
N THR A 92 30.40 2.56 9.31
CA THR A 92 29.91 3.56 10.25
C THR A 92 28.44 3.76 9.94
N ALA A 93 27.57 3.41 10.88
CA ALA A 93 26.16 3.74 10.87
C ALA A 93 26.05 5.20 10.43
N ALA A 94 25.61 5.39 9.19
CA ALA A 94 25.64 6.67 8.52
C ALA A 94 24.83 7.69 9.32
N ASP A 95 25.30 8.95 9.33
CA ASP A 95 24.60 10.10 9.88
C ASP A 95 23.21 10.25 9.24
N PHE A 96 22.22 9.54 9.78
CA PHE A 96 20.83 9.79 9.43
C PHE A 96 20.50 11.23 9.85
N SER A 97 19.96 12.03 8.92
CA SER A 97 19.54 13.39 9.26
C SER A 97 18.55 13.34 10.43
N ALA A 98 18.64 14.31 11.35
CA ALA A 98 17.74 14.38 12.51
C ALA A 98 16.25 14.36 12.13
N MET A 99 15.90 14.81 10.91
CA MET A 99 14.54 14.78 10.40
C MET A 99 14.07 13.36 10.05
N VAL A 100 14.93 12.56 9.43
CA VAL A 100 14.66 11.15 9.12
C VAL A 100 14.46 10.35 10.41
N LEU A 101 15.31 10.59 11.40
CA LEU A 101 15.18 9.95 12.72
C LEU A 101 13.86 10.35 13.40
N LYS A 102 13.48 11.63 13.34
CA LYS A 102 12.23 12.12 13.93
C LYS A 102 10.96 11.57 13.26
N ALA A 103 10.99 11.34 11.94
CA ALA A 103 9.88 10.67 11.25
C ALA A 103 9.81 9.19 11.68
N ALA A 104 10.95 8.50 11.71
CA ALA A 104 11.03 7.11 12.15
C ALA A 104 10.64 6.92 13.63
N GLU A 105 10.82 7.94 14.48
CA GLU A 105 10.39 7.95 15.88
C GLU A 105 8.86 7.92 16.07
N ARG A 106 8.10 8.42 15.09
CA ARG A 106 6.63 8.50 15.16
C ARG A 106 5.93 7.21 14.76
N ASN A 107 6.63 6.34 14.03
CA ASN A 107 6.05 5.11 13.49
C ASN A 107 6.34 3.88 14.36
N PRO A 108 5.45 2.87 14.35
CA PRO A 108 5.61 1.67 15.17
C PRO A 108 6.79 0.84 14.65
N ARG A 109 7.93 0.99 15.32
CA ARG A 109 9.17 0.22 15.04
C ARG A 109 9.08 -1.17 15.68
N LEU A 110 8.16 -1.97 15.19
CA LEU A 110 7.99 -3.36 15.58
C LEU A 110 8.69 -4.26 14.57
N LEU A 111 9.39 -5.28 15.07
CA LEU A 111 10.02 -6.33 14.26
C LEU A 111 9.69 -7.70 14.86
N ILE A 112 9.59 -8.71 14.00
CA ILE A 112 9.49 -10.11 14.44
C ILE A 112 10.90 -10.58 14.83
N GLY A 113 11.07 -10.95 16.11
CA GLY A 113 12.36 -11.38 16.65
C GLY A 113 12.71 -12.85 16.40
N GLU A 114 11.82 -13.61 15.77
CA GLU A 114 12.03 -15.02 15.41
C GLU A 114 12.97 -15.14 14.19
N PRO A 115 13.97 -16.04 14.22
CA PRO A 115 14.86 -16.26 13.08
C PRO A 115 14.11 -16.70 11.82
N GLY A 116 14.55 -16.19 10.66
CA GLY A 116 14.00 -16.57 9.35
C GLY A 116 12.97 -15.59 8.80
N TRP A 117 12.46 -14.66 9.63
CA TRP A 117 11.60 -13.59 9.16
C TRP A 117 12.38 -12.46 8.51
N THR A 118 11.94 -12.02 7.33
CA THR A 118 12.48 -10.87 6.61
C THR A 118 11.35 -9.96 6.16
N VAL A 119 11.66 -8.68 5.96
CA VAL A 119 10.73 -7.70 5.41
C VAL A 119 10.70 -7.85 3.88
N THR A 120 9.52 -7.83 3.27
CA THR A 120 9.38 -7.88 1.80
C THR A 120 8.72 -6.64 1.22
N ASN A 121 7.88 -5.97 1.99
CA ASN A 121 7.18 -4.76 1.58
C ASN A 121 7.23 -3.72 2.70
N VAL A 122 7.38 -2.44 2.34
CA VAL A 122 7.26 -1.30 3.26
C VAL A 122 6.61 -0.15 2.50
N ASN A 123 5.55 0.42 3.05
CA ASN A 123 4.90 1.63 2.53
C ASN A 123 4.58 2.61 3.64
N GLY A 124 4.68 3.91 3.37
CA GLY A 124 4.13 4.95 4.25
C GLY A 124 4.94 5.21 5.52
N PHE A 125 6.20 4.80 5.61
CA PHE A 125 7.00 4.99 6.83
C PHE A 125 7.39 6.45 7.13
N ALA A 126 7.02 7.42 6.29
CA ALA A 126 7.09 8.85 6.60
C ALA A 126 5.73 9.46 6.99
N ASP A 127 4.65 8.70 6.80
CA ASP A 127 3.27 9.13 6.98
C ASP A 127 2.75 8.62 8.35
N ASP A 128 1.57 9.08 8.76
CA ASP A 128 0.86 8.63 9.97
C ASP A 128 0.13 7.29 9.79
N SER A 129 0.18 6.75 8.57
CA SER A 129 -0.34 5.46 8.16
C SER A 129 0.64 4.77 7.22
N GLY A 130 0.58 3.44 7.18
CA GLY A 130 1.45 2.66 6.31
C GLY A 130 1.42 1.19 6.65
N SER A 131 2.25 0.43 5.96
CA SER A 131 2.28 -1.02 6.07
C SER A 131 3.69 -1.58 5.95
N ILE A 132 3.87 -2.77 6.50
CA ILE A 132 5.07 -3.59 6.34
C ILE A 132 4.66 -5.06 6.32
N THR A 133 5.20 -5.81 5.36
CA THR A 133 4.97 -7.24 5.26
C THR A 133 6.23 -7.99 5.65
N PHE A 134 6.07 -8.97 6.52
CA PHE A 134 7.11 -9.92 6.90
C PHE A 134 6.81 -11.28 6.29
N THR A 135 7.86 -12.01 5.90
CA THR A 135 7.76 -13.40 5.45
C THR A 135 8.88 -14.24 6.05
N ASN A 136 8.63 -15.54 6.23
CA ASN A 136 9.68 -16.54 6.46
C ASN A 136 9.78 -17.57 5.31
N GLY A 137 9.15 -17.27 4.17
CA GLY A 137 9.07 -18.15 2.99
C GLY A 137 7.91 -19.15 3.02
N GLU A 138 7.37 -19.49 4.19
CA GLU A 138 6.18 -20.33 4.34
C GLU A 138 4.94 -19.49 4.72
N HIS A 139 5.14 -18.51 5.59
CA HIS A 139 4.10 -17.68 6.15
C HIS A 139 4.37 -16.19 5.90
N GLU A 140 3.29 -15.42 5.82
CA GLU A 140 3.34 -13.97 5.72
C GLU A 140 2.48 -13.32 6.81
N LEU A 141 3.01 -12.25 7.39
CA LEU A 141 2.32 -11.41 8.36
C LEU A 141 2.39 -9.97 7.86
N GLY A 142 1.23 -9.40 7.54
CA GLY A 142 1.09 -7.98 7.28
C GLY A 142 0.98 -7.22 8.59
N MET A 143 1.63 -6.06 8.68
CA MET A 143 1.47 -5.11 9.76
C MET A 143 1.10 -3.75 9.18
N ASP A 144 -0.07 -3.26 9.51
CA ASP A 144 -0.56 -1.95 9.14
C ASP A 144 -0.56 -1.03 10.35
N TRP A 145 -0.25 0.25 10.15
CA TRP A 145 -0.48 1.28 11.14
C TRP A 145 -1.34 2.40 10.58
N SER A 146 -2.08 3.04 11.47
CA SER A 146 -3.02 4.10 11.13
C SER A 146 -3.17 5.08 12.28
N PRO A 147 -3.70 6.29 12.02
CA PRO A 147 -3.98 7.27 13.06
C PRO A 147 -4.82 6.69 14.19
N ALA A 148 -4.42 6.97 15.43
CA ALA A 148 -5.08 6.49 16.65
C ALA A 148 -6.57 6.88 16.74
N GLU A 149 -6.96 7.98 16.11
CA GLU A 149 -8.35 8.45 16.05
C GLU A 149 -9.28 7.51 15.27
N LEU A 150 -8.75 6.68 14.37
CA LEU A 150 -9.53 5.69 13.63
C LEU A 150 -9.73 4.39 14.43
N TYR A 151 -8.97 4.19 15.51
CA TYR A 151 -9.01 2.95 16.28
C TYR A 151 -10.41 2.53 16.75
N PRO A 152 -11.26 3.41 17.33
CA PRO A 152 -12.57 2.99 17.82
C PRO A 152 -13.47 2.40 16.73
N ASP A 153 -13.46 2.99 15.53
CA ASP A 153 -14.29 2.55 14.41
C ASP A 153 -13.80 1.19 13.87
N PHE A 154 -12.49 1.03 13.71
CA PHE A 154 -11.91 -0.25 13.30
C PHE A 154 -12.08 -1.33 14.36
N TYR A 155 -11.92 -1.01 15.64
CA TYR A 155 -12.12 -1.96 16.72
C TYR A 155 -13.57 -2.45 16.75
N GLN A 156 -14.53 -1.53 16.56
CA GLN A 156 -15.94 -1.87 16.50
C GLN A 156 -16.27 -2.79 15.31
N ASP A 157 -15.67 -2.56 14.13
CA ASP A 157 -15.75 -3.48 12.99
C ASP A 157 -15.22 -4.88 13.34
N ARG A 158 -14.15 -4.97 14.14
CA ARG A 158 -13.58 -6.26 14.55
C ARG A 158 -14.43 -7.01 15.56
N LEU A 159 -15.20 -6.31 16.39
CA LEU A 159 -16.16 -6.96 17.28
C LEU A 159 -17.28 -7.69 16.50
N ASP A 160 -17.60 -7.26 15.28
CA ASP A 160 -18.55 -7.94 14.41
C ASP A 160 -17.95 -9.21 13.76
N VAL A 161 -16.63 -9.38 13.80
CA VAL A 161 -15.91 -10.55 13.28
C VAL A 161 -15.87 -11.68 14.32
N SER A 162 -15.41 -11.40 15.54
CA SER A 162 -15.34 -12.37 16.63
C SER A 162 -15.24 -11.70 17.99
N GLU A 163 -15.60 -12.42 19.06
CA GLU A 163 -15.24 -12.01 20.43
C GLU A 163 -13.71 -11.93 20.56
N PRO A 164 -13.15 -10.80 21.06
CA PRO A 164 -11.71 -10.61 21.16
C PRO A 164 -11.10 -11.47 22.27
N VAL A 165 -9.85 -11.86 22.07
CA VAL A 165 -9.00 -12.45 23.12
C VAL A 165 -7.89 -11.47 23.47
N GLU A 166 -7.91 -10.96 24.70
CA GLU A 166 -6.90 -10.01 25.20
C GLU A 166 -5.53 -10.71 25.29
N VAL A 167 -4.51 -10.04 24.75
CA VAL A 167 -3.10 -10.44 24.79
C VAL A 167 -2.20 -9.21 25.01
N GLU A 168 -0.90 -9.45 25.12
CA GLU A 168 0.11 -8.39 25.14
C GLU A 168 1.13 -8.64 24.03
N VAL A 169 1.42 -7.60 23.24
CA VAL A 169 2.41 -7.64 22.15
C VAL A 169 3.41 -6.51 22.35
N ALA A 170 4.70 -6.84 22.46
CA ALA A 170 5.78 -5.87 22.70
C ALA A 170 5.49 -4.88 23.86
N GLY A 171 4.90 -5.36 24.95
CA GLY A 171 4.54 -4.52 26.11
C GLY A 171 3.29 -3.65 25.94
N THR A 172 2.51 -3.87 24.87
CA THR A 172 1.30 -3.13 24.55
C THR A 172 0.10 -4.06 24.61
N LYS A 173 -0.98 -3.63 25.26
CA LYS A 173 -2.26 -4.36 25.24
C LYS A 173 -2.76 -4.52 23.81
N ALA A 174 -3.29 -5.68 23.51
CA ALA A 174 -3.83 -5.97 22.19
C ALA A 174 -4.98 -6.98 22.29
N ASP A 175 -5.76 -7.04 21.23
CA ASP A 175 -6.89 -7.97 21.11
C ASP A 175 -6.74 -8.80 19.84
N ILE A 176 -6.86 -10.12 19.98
CA ILE A 176 -6.85 -11.03 18.83
C ILE A 176 -8.29 -11.28 18.37
N PHE A 177 -8.49 -11.13 17.07
CA PHE A 177 -9.71 -11.45 16.34
C PHE A 177 -9.48 -12.64 15.39
N THR A 178 -10.52 -13.45 15.22
CA THR A 178 -10.48 -14.68 14.41
C THR A 178 -11.46 -14.55 13.25
N TYR A 179 -10.94 -14.33 12.04
CA TYR A 179 -11.75 -14.24 10.82
C TYR A 179 -12.18 -15.60 10.29
N SER A 180 -11.28 -16.57 10.37
CA SER A 180 -11.53 -17.95 9.98
C SER A 180 -10.67 -18.90 10.83
N LYS A 181 -10.67 -20.19 10.49
CA LYS A 181 -9.78 -21.19 11.12
C LYS A 181 -8.28 -20.93 10.86
N ASP A 182 -7.95 -20.09 9.89
CA ASP A 182 -6.61 -19.86 9.35
C ASP A 182 -6.30 -18.40 9.00
N ASP A 183 -7.12 -17.46 9.49
CA ASP A 183 -6.97 -16.02 9.33
C ASP A 183 -7.23 -15.34 10.68
N PHE A 184 -6.19 -14.71 11.21
CA PHE A 184 -6.16 -14.09 12.52
C PHE A 184 -5.59 -12.67 12.40
N ALA A 185 -6.14 -11.76 13.19
CA ALA A 185 -5.62 -10.41 13.33
C ALA A 185 -5.39 -10.09 14.80
N VAL A 186 -4.31 -9.39 15.12
CA VAL A 186 -4.08 -8.79 16.44
C VAL A 186 -4.07 -7.27 16.29
N MET A 187 -4.91 -6.60 17.06
CA MET A 187 -5.04 -5.15 17.04
C MET A 187 -4.47 -4.58 18.34
N LEU A 188 -3.34 -3.88 18.25
CA LEU A 188 -2.69 -3.23 19.38
C LEU A 188 -3.46 -1.98 19.75
N HIS A 189 -3.65 -1.76 21.05
CA HIS A 189 -4.26 -0.54 21.55
C HIS A 189 -3.38 0.67 21.17
N PRO A 190 -3.98 1.83 20.88
CA PRO A 190 -3.21 2.98 20.42
C PRO A 190 -2.11 3.39 21.38
N ARG A 191 -0.92 3.70 20.83
CA ARG A 191 0.23 4.21 21.58
C ARG A 191 0.72 5.49 20.93
N GLY A 192 0.41 6.63 21.55
CA GLY A 192 0.71 7.93 20.95
C GLY A 192 -0.32 8.28 19.88
N THR A 193 0.13 8.56 18.66
CA THR A 193 -0.72 9.03 17.56
C THR A 193 -1.14 7.94 16.58
N THR A 194 -0.69 6.70 16.78
CA THR A 194 -1.01 5.58 15.89
C THR A 194 -1.46 4.34 16.66
N TYR A 195 -2.16 3.45 15.97
CA TYR A 195 -2.38 2.07 16.38
C TYR A 195 -1.85 1.12 15.31
N VAL A 196 -1.68 -0.15 15.69
CA VAL A 196 -1.15 -1.20 14.80
C VAL A 196 -2.14 -2.34 14.72
N GLU A 197 -2.30 -2.89 13.54
CA GLU A 197 -2.90 -4.19 13.33
C GLU A 197 -1.90 -5.10 12.62
N MET A 198 -1.78 -6.34 13.09
CA MET A 198 -1.05 -7.38 12.37
C MET A 198 -2.01 -8.48 11.97
N ARG A 199 -1.96 -8.92 10.71
CA ARG A 199 -2.88 -9.93 10.17
C ARG A 199 -2.15 -10.98 9.34
N THR A 200 -2.58 -12.22 9.52
CA THR A 200 -2.02 -13.38 8.81
C THR A 200 -2.51 -13.47 7.37
N SER A 201 -1.70 -14.05 6.50
CA SER A 201 -2.16 -14.66 5.25
C SER A 201 -2.89 -15.99 5.51
N SER A 202 -3.24 -16.74 4.45
CA SER A 202 -3.88 -18.06 4.59
C SER A 202 -2.93 -19.15 5.11
N GLY A 203 -3.46 -20.25 5.64
CA GLY A 203 -2.66 -21.42 6.01
C GLY A 203 -2.02 -21.37 7.40
N TRP A 204 -2.43 -20.42 8.24
CA TRP A 204 -1.96 -20.32 9.61
C TRP A 204 -2.76 -21.21 10.56
N THR A 205 -2.12 -21.68 11.62
CA THR A 205 -2.82 -22.13 12.82
C THR A 205 -2.78 -21.04 13.88
N ARG A 206 -3.78 -21.05 14.77
CA ARG A 206 -3.84 -20.12 15.90
C ARG A 206 -2.56 -20.13 16.75
N ALA A 207 -2.02 -21.31 17.02
CA ALA A 207 -0.82 -21.46 17.84
C ALA A 207 0.43 -20.86 17.17
N GLN A 208 0.59 -21.03 15.85
CA GLN A 208 1.68 -20.39 15.10
C GLN A 208 1.56 -18.87 15.14
N PHE A 209 0.35 -18.33 14.95
CA PHE A 209 0.12 -16.90 15.03
C PHE A 209 0.48 -16.33 16.41
N GLU A 210 0.00 -16.97 17.48
CA GLU A 210 0.30 -16.58 18.86
C GLU A 210 1.79 -16.65 19.19
N GLN A 211 2.51 -17.65 18.64
CA GLN A 211 3.97 -17.73 18.78
C GLN A 211 4.67 -16.54 18.11
N VAL A 212 4.31 -16.22 16.87
CA VAL A 212 4.95 -15.12 16.12
C VAL A 212 4.73 -13.77 16.78
N ILE A 213 3.50 -13.46 17.22
CA ILE A 213 3.21 -12.18 17.87
C ILE A 213 3.88 -12.07 19.26
N ALA A 214 4.13 -13.19 19.94
CA ALA A 214 4.90 -13.20 21.19
C ALA A 214 6.38 -12.83 20.97
N ASP A 215 6.92 -13.10 19.77
CA ASP A 215 8.28 -12.75 19.37
C ASP A 215 8.41 -11.33 18.78
N VAL A 216 7.31 -10.60 18.62
CA VAL A 216 7.32 -9.20 18.16
C VAL A 216 7.94 -8.30 19.22
N LYS A 217 8.88 -7.45 18.79
CA LYS A 217 9.66 -6.56 19.65
C LYS A 217 9.60 -5.13 19.17
N GLN A 218 9.44 -4.21 20.11
CA GLN A 218 9.70 -2.79 19.89
C GLN A 218 11.21 -2.55 19.84
N VAL A 219 11.69 -1.93 18.76
CA VAL A 219 13.10 -1.61 18.57
C VAL A 219 13.32 -0.09 18.41
N ASP A 220 14.59 0.33 18.50
CA ASP A 220 15.00 1.68 18.13
C ASP A 220 15.09 1.87 16.60
N VAL A 221 15.23 3.12 16.17
CA VAL A 221 15.26 3.48 14.74
C VAL A 221 16.44 2.81 14.01
N GLN A 222 17.60 2.74 14.65
CA GLN A 222 18.81 2.19 14.03
C GLN A 222 18.66 0.69 13.79
N SER A 223 18.19 -0.03 14.81
CA SER A 223 17.89 -1.47 14.74
C SER A 223 16.81 -1.77 13.70
N TRP A 224 15.78 -0.92 13.61
CA TRP A 224 14.74 -1.05 12.59
C TRP A 224 15.29 -0.87 11.17
N LEU A 225 16.04 0.22 10.92
CA LEU A 225 16.65 0.48 9.61
C LEU A 225 17.68 -0.60 9.23
N ALA A 226 18.45 -1.10 10.19
CA ALA A 226 19.42 -2.17 9.97
C ALA A 226 18.78 -3.52 9.63
N ALA A 227 17.51 -3.73 10.03
CA ALA A 227 16.76 -4.92 9.68
C ALA A 227 16.15 -4.87 8.27
N MET A 228 16.13 -3.70 7.63
CA MET A 228 15.60 -3.54 6.28
C MET A 228 16.54 -4.18 5.26
N PRO A 229 16.07 -5.18 4.48
CA PRO A 229 16.92 -5.84 3.49
C PRO A 229 17.28 -4.87 2.35
N PRO A 230 18.32 -5.19 1.54
CA PRO A 230 18.87 -4.28 0.53
C PRO A 230 17.85 -3.72 -0.47
N GLU A 231 16.78 -4.46 -0.72
CA GLU A 231 15.70 -4.12 -1.65
C GLU A 231 14.81 -2.99 -1.14
N ILE A 232 14.74 -2.79 0.18
CA ILE A 232 13.98 -1.69 0.78
C ILE A 232 14.78 -0.39 0.65
N VAL A 233 14.15 0.65 0.13
CA VAL A 233 14.74 1.98 -0.03
C VAL A 233 14.73 2.68 1.32
N THR A 234 15.86 2.62 2.01
CA THR A 234 16.12 3.35 3.26
C THR A 234 16.75 4.72 2.98
N PRO A 235 16.79 5.64 3.95
CA PRO A 235 17.33 6.99 3.75
C PRO A 235 18.75 7.04 3.19
N ASP A 236 19.62 6.09 3.55
CA ASP A 236 20.99 5.97 3.03
C ASP A 236 21.06 5.40 1.61
N ARG A 237 19.98 4.79 1.11
CA ARG A 237 19.86 4.19 -0.23
C ARG A 237 19.03 5.02 -1.21
N VAL A 238 18.37 6.09 -0.74
CA VAL A 238 17.47 6.93 -1.57
C VAL A 238 18.15 7.48 -2.82
N ASP A 239 19.35 8.07 -2.69
CA ASP A 239 20.02 8.71 -3.83
C ASP A 239 20.37 7.72 -4.94
N THR A 240 20.88 6.54 -4.57
CA THR A 240 21.18 5.45 -5.51
C THR A 240 19.90 5.00 -6.21
N ARG A 241 18.84 4.74 -5.46
CA ARG A 241 17.57 4.29 -6.03
C ARG A 241 16.94 5.36 -6.93
N LEU A 242 17.01 6.62 -6.54
CA LEU A 242 16.48 7.74 -7.32
C LEU A 242 17.18 7.84 -8.68
N ALA A 243 18.50 7.70 -8.72
CA ALA A 243 19.26 7.69 -9.98
C ALA A 243 18.82 6.56 -10.92
N GLU A 244 18.52 5.37 -10.38
CA GLU A 244 17.99 4.25 -11.17
C GLU A 244 16.61 4.57 -11.74
N VAL A 245 15.68 5.03 -10.89
CA VAL A 245 14.31 5.38 -11.28
C VAL A 245 14.29 6.44 -12.38
N LEU A 246 15.19 7.42 -12.33
CA LEU A 246 15.25 8.52 -13.28
C LEU A 246 15.97 8.21 -14.58
N THR A 247 16.53 7.00 -14.72
CA THR A 247 17.26 6.62 -15.94
C THR A 247 16.32 6.62 -17.14
N GLY A 248 16.51 7.58 -18.05
CA GLY A 248 15.68 7.74 -19.25
C GLY A 248 14.33 8.44 -19.01
N VAL A 249 14.10 9.01 -17.82
CA VAL A 249 12.86 9.72 -17.48
C VAL A 249 13.07 11.23 -17.63
N PRO A 250 12.35 11.92 -18.53
CA PRO A 250 12.40 13.37 -18.63
C PRO A 250 11.72 14.02 -17.41
N VAL A 251 12.38 14.99 -16.79
CA VAL A 251 11.85 15.72 -15.62
C VAL A 251 11.17 17.04 -16.04
N PRO A 252 10.05 17.42 -15.41
CA PRO A 252 9.34 18.64 -15.75
C PRO A 252 10.14 19.89 -15.35
N PRO A 253 9.87 21.06 -15.98
CA PRO A 253 10.53 22.31 -15.61
C PRO A 253 10.32 22.65 -14.13
N GLY A 254 11.39 22.99 -13.43
CA GLY A 254 11.33 23.37 -12.02
C GLY A 254 11.20 22.18 -11.04
N PHE A 255 11.28 20.94 -11.53
CA PHE A 255 11.29 19.76 -10.66
C PHE A 255 12.49 19.75 -9.72
N SER A 256 12.24 19.70 -8.42
CA SER A 256 13.29 19.60 -7.40
C SER A 256 13.45 18.17 -6.92
N MET A 257 14.68 17.67 -7.00
CA MET A 257 15.04 16.36 -6.46
C MET A 257 15.09 16.35 -4.93
N THR A 258 15.26 17.52 -4.30
CA THR A 258 15.38 17.64 -2.84
C THR A 258 14.14 17.12 -2.13
N ASP A 259 12.98 17.27 -2.75
CA ASP A 259 11.70 16.96 -2.13
C ASP A 259 11.45 15.44 -2.11
N LEU A 260 12.19 14.68 -2.90
CA LEU A 260 12.10 13.21 -2.97
C LEU A 260 12.84 12.51 -1.82
N SER A 261 13.80 13.19 -1.18
CA SER A 261 14.47 12.67 0.01
C SER A 261 13.53 12.50 1.21
N ALA A 262 12.40 13.20 1.21
CA ALA A 262 11.38 13.15 2.25
C ALA A 262 10.39 11.98 2.09
N LEU A 263 10.48 11.17 1.02
CA LEU A 263 9.55 10.07 0.76
C LEU A 263 9.58 8.96 1.83
N GLY A 264 10.64 8.92 2.65
CA GLY A 264 10.77 7.95 3.74
C GLY A 264 11.21 6.57 3.27
N THR A 265 11.11 5.61 4.19
CA THR A 265 11.46 4.21 3.89
C THR A 265 10.31 3.56 3.12
N ASN A 266 10.61 3.01 1.96
CA ASN A 266 9.64 2.35 1.08
C ASN A 266 10.27 1.13 0.41
N ASP A 267 9.49 0.16 -0.02
CA ASP A 267 9.96 -0.81 -1.00
C ASP A 267 10.22 -0.15 -2.37
N ALA A 268 10.86 -0.94 -3.25
CA ALA A 268 11.32 -0.49 -4.55
C ALA A 268 10.18 -0.03 -5.48
N TYR A 269 8.99 -0.64 -5.36
CA TYR A 269 7.80 -0.33 -6.13
C TYR A 269 7.15 0.96 -5.65
N GLN A 270 6.87 1.06 -4.35
CA GLN A 270 6.24 2.24 -3.74
C GLN A 270 7.10 3.48 -3.91
N PHE A 271 8.43 3.34 -3.78
CA PHE A 271 9.36 4.43 -4.09
C PHE A 271 9.26 4.86 -5.56
N GLY A 272 9.25 3.89 -6.50
CA GLY A 272 9.09 4.16 -7.93
C GLY A 272 7.77 4.86 -8.25
N ALA A 273 6.66 4.42 -7.64
CA ALA A 273 5.35 5.02 -7.78
C ALA A 273 5.34 6.48 -7.31
N ARG A 274 5.84 6.76 -6.10
CA ARG A 274 5.89 8.12 -5.55
C ARG A 274 6.76 9.06 -6.40
N VAL A 275 7.92 8.60 -6.88
CA VAL A 275 8.80 9.42 -7.74
C VAL A 275 8.15 9.69 -9.10
N THR A 276 7.65 8.65 -9.76
CA THR A 276 7.01 8.80 -11.08
C THR A 276 5.73 9.61 -10.98
N GLY A 277 4.94 9.46 -9.92
CA GLY A 277 3.75 10.26 -9.63
C GLY A 277 4.07 11.75 -9.58
N ARG A 278 5.08 12.16 -8.81
CA ARG A 278 5.53 13.56 -8.74
C ARG A 278 6.00 14.11 -10.08
N ILE A 279 6.71 13.32 -10.87
CA ILE A 279 7.12 13.67 -12.24
C ILE A 279 5.88 13.85 -13.14
N GLY A 280 4.92 12.94 -13.05
CA GLY A 280 3.65 12.99 -13.78
C GLY A 280 2.84 14.24 -13.44
N CYS A 281 2.68 14.53 -12.15
CA CYS A 281 2.04 15.75 -11.66
C CYS A 281 2.69 17.00 -12.26
N GLY A 282 4.02 17.11 -12.21
CA GLY A 282 4.74 18.26 -12.76
C GLY A 282 4.55 18.43 -14.27
N TRP A 283 4.54 17.33 -15.04
CA TRP A 283 4.26 17.39 -16.47
C TRP A 283 2.81 17.76 -16.80
N ILE A 284 1.84 17.23 -16.05
CA ILE A 284 0.42 17.59 -16.21
C ILE A 284 0.21 19.07 -15.87
N HIS A 285 0.81 19.56 -14.77
CA HIS A 285 0.76 20.97 -14.40
C HIS A 285 1.38 21.88 -15.49
N GLU A 286 2.52 21.48 -16.07
CA GLU A 286 3.15 22.20 -17.18
C GLU A 286 2.25 22.22 -18.43
N TRP A 287 1.62 21.10 -18.75
CA TRP A 287 0.68 21.01 -19.87
C TRP A 287 -0.53 21.94 -19.67
N ILE A 288 -1.11 21.97 -18.46
CA ILE A 288 -2.23 22.84 -18.09
C ILE A 288 -1.83 24.32 -18.20
N ARG A 289 -0.68 24.68 -17.62
CA ARG A 289 -0.13 26.05 -17.69
C ARG A 289 0.06 26.48 -19.15
N ALA A 290 0.74 25.66 -19.95
CA ALA A 290 1.05 25.95 -21.33
C ALA A 290 -0.22 26.14 -22.17
N LYS A 291 -1.22 25.26 -21.99
CA LYS A 291 -2.53 25.38 -22.64
C LYS A 291 -3.25 26.67 -22.27
N LYS A 292 -3.19 27.09 -20.99
CA LYS A 292 -3.83 28.33 -20.51
C LYS A 292 -3.26 29.59 -21.15
N VAL A 293 -1.96 29.63 -21.44
CA VAL A 293 -1.28 30.80 -22.02
C VAL A 293 -1.07 30.69 -23.54
N GLY A 294 -1.53 29.62 -24.18
CA GLY A 294 -1.39 29.39 -25.62
C GLY A 294 0.03 28.99 -26.06
N ASP A 295 0.87 28.50 -25.14
CA ASP A 295 2.22 28.02 -25.43
C ASP A 295 2.17 26.59 -25.99
N GLN A 296 1.98 26.47 -27.30
CA GLN A 296 1.86 25.18 -27.97
C GLN A 296 3.12 24.32 -27.87
N VAL A 297 4.31 24.93 -27.83
CA VAL A 297 5.58 24.20 -27.76
C VAL A 297 5.71 23.51 -26.42
N SER A 298 5.47 24.23 -25.31
CA SER A 298 5.52 23.63 -23.98
C SER A 298 4.41 22.60 -23.76
N GLN A 299 3.22 22.85 -24.31
CA GLN A 299 2.11 21.90 -24.24
C GLN A 299 2.47 20.58 -24.95
N GLN A 300 3.02 20.65 -26.17
CA GLN A 300 3.45 19.47 -26.92
C GLN A 300 4.61 18.75 -26.23
N ARG A 301 5.57 19.49 -25.66
CA ARG A 301 6.68 18.92 -24.89
C ARG A 301 6.17 18.10 -23.70
N ALA A 302 5.23 18.64 -22.93
CA ALA A 302 4.66 17.95 -21.77
C ALA A 302 3.89 16.68 -22.18
N ALA A 303 3.08 16.76 -23.24
CA ALA A 303 2.37 15.60 -23.76
C ALA A 303 3.34 14.52 -24.29
N ALA A 304 4.41 14.92 -24.99
CA ALA A 304 5.42 13.99 -25.50
C ALA A 304 6.23 13.33 -24.37
N ALA A 305 6.58 14.09 -23.32
CA ALA A 305 7.25 13.55 -22.15
C ALA A 305 6.39 12.46 -21.47
N MET A 306 5.13 12.76 -21.21
CA MET A 306 4.19 11.80 -20.61
C MET A 306 3.93 10.62 -21.52
N SER A 307 3.69 10.82 -22.82
CA SER A 307 3.48 9.72 -23.77
C SER A 307 4.72 8.80 -23.89
N GLY A 308 5.92 9.35 -23.71
CA GLY A 308 7.16 8.57 -23.64
C GLY A 308 7.24 7.60 -22.47
N SER A 309 6.36 7.72 -21.47
CA SER A 309 6.37 6.90 -20.25
C SER A 309 6.15 5.41 -20.45
N HIS A 310 5.51 5.01 -21.56
CA HIS A 310 5.45 3.62 -22.01
C HIS A 310 6.83 2.97 -22.21
N HIS A 311 7.88 3.79 -22.39
CA HIS A 311 9.26 3.32 -22.57
C HIS A 311 10.15 3.56 -21.35
N TRP A 312 9.61 4.11 -20.27
CA TRP A 312 10.41 4.34 -19.07
C TRP A 312 10.67 3.01 -18.40
N LYS A 313 11.96 2.72 -18.16
CA LYS A 313 12.38 1.45 -17.59
C LYS A 313 11.67 1.19 -16.25
N VAL A 314 11.61 2.20 -15.37
CA VAL A 314 10.97 2.07 -14.05
C VAL A 314 9.51 1.62 -14.13
N LEU A 315 8.70 2.22 -15.01
CA LEU A 315 7.29 1.83 -15.13
C LEU A 315 7.13 0.44 -15.76
N ASN A 316 8.00 0.07 -16.71
CA ASN A 316 8.00 -1.27 -17.28
C ASN A 316 8.44 -2.34 -16.28
N ASP A 317 9.43 -2.06 -15.44
CA ASP A 317 9.86 -2.97 -14.37
C ASP A 317 8.72 -3.17 -13.35
N MET A 318 8.04 -2.07 -12.96
CA MET A 318 6.92 -2.10 -12.02
C MET A 318 5.69 -2.83 -12.54
N ASN A 319 5.51 -2.90 -13.87
CA ASN A 319 4.34 -3.52 -14.49
C ASN A 319 4.24 -5.03 -14.22
N ALA A 320 5.34 -5.68 -13.83
CA ALA A 320 5.33 -7.09 -13.43
C ALA A 320 4.83 -7.30 -11.99
N GLU A 321 4.77 -6.24 -11.18
CA GLU A 321 4.51 -6.30 -9.73
C GLU A 321 3.15 -5.72 -9.35
N GLY A 322 2.67 -4.70 -10.06
CA GLY A 322 1.34 -4.13 -9.82
C GLY A 322 0.93 -3.05 -10.82
N ASP A 323 -0.27 -2.50 -10.63
CA ASP A 323 -0.99 -1.77 -11.69
C ASP A 323 -0.73 -0.24 -11.74
N TRP A 324 0.18 0.28 -10.91
CA TRP A 324 0.57 1.71 -10.97
C TRP A 324 0.91 2.20 -12.39
N PRO A 325 1.69 1.47 -13.22
CA PRO A 325 1.98 1.88 -14.59
C PRO A 325 0.73 2.09 -15.44
N ASP A 326 -0.30 1.26 -15.29
CA ASP A 326 -1.54 1.39 -16.06
C ASP A 326 -2.27 2.70 -15.75
N ILE A 327 -2.36 3.08 -14.47
CA ILE A 327 -2.92 4.37 -14.04
C ILE A 327 -2.09 5.52 -14.63
N PHE A 328 -0.77 5.41 -14.56
CA PHE A 328 0.13 6.44 -15.09
C PHE A 328 -0.02 6.60 -16.61
N TRP A 329 -0.05 5.49 -17.34
CA TRP A 329 -0.19 5.45 -18.80
C TRP A 329 -1.56 5.95 -19.24
N GLU A 330 -2.63 5.67 -18.51
CA GLU A 330 -3.96 6.21 -18.81
C GLU A 330 -3.95 7.75 -18.81
N TYR A 331 -3.31 8.38 -17.82
CA TYR A 331 -3.18 9.84 -17.78
C TYR A 331 -2.26 10.37 -18.87
N ALA A 332 -1.17 9.67 -19.17
CA ALA A 332 -0.27 10.03 -20.25
C ALA A 332 -0.99 10.02 -21.62
N ASP A 333 -1.79 8.99 -21.90
CA ASP A 333 -2.53 8.82 -23.14
C ASP A 333 -3.62 9.89 -23.29
N GLN A 334 -4.27 10.27 -22.18
CA GLN A 334 -5.21 11.39 -22.17
C GLN A 334 -4.52 12.72 -22.56
N LEU A 335 -3.33 13.00 -22.01
CA LEU A 335 -2.54 14.18 -22.37
C LEU A 335 -2.14 14.17 -23.86
N ALA A 336 -1.69 13.01 -24.36
CA ALA A 336 -1.33 12.83 -25.76
C ALA A 336 -2.53 13.07 -26.69
N ALA A 337 -3.73 12.69 -26.26
CA ALA A 337 -4.99 12.98 -26.95
C ALA A 337 -5.48 14.43 -26.78
N GLY A 338 -4.71 15.30 -26.13
CA GLY A 338 -5.05 16.70 -25.89
C GLY A 338 -6.12 16.92 -24.81
N LYS A 339 -6.43 15.89 -24.03
CA LYS A 339 -7.43 15.89 -22.96
C LYS A 339 -6.76 16.10 -21.60
N MET A 340 -7.44 16.85 -20.73
CA MET A 340 -7.03 16.95 -19.33
C MET A 340 -7.50 15.68 -18.60
N PRO A 341 -6.61 14.93 -17.94
CA PRO A 341 -7.02 13.74 -17.22
C PRO A 341 -7.80 14.15 -15.98
N LYS A 342 -8.92 13.49 -15.71
CA LYS A 342 -9.73 13.80 -14.53
C LYS A 342 -9.24 12.99 -13.34
N GLY A 343 -9.12 13.63 -12.18
CA GLY A 343 -8.72 12.97 -10.93
C GLY A 343 -7.24 12.59 -10.89
N TYR A 344 -6.40 13.13 -11.78
CA TYR A 344 -4.96 12.86 -11.77
C TYR A 344 -4.32 13.31 -10.47
N GLU A 345 -4.89 14.32 -9.79
CA GLU A 345 -4.38 14.80 -8.52
C GLU A 345 -4.40 13.67 -7.48
N SER A 346 -5.55 13.02 -7.30
CA SER A 346 -5.67 11.88 -6.39
C SER A 346 -4.96 10.63 -6.92
N GLY A 347 -5.06 10.35 -8.22
CA GLY A 347 -4.49 9.14 -8.81
C GLY A 347 -2.96 9.13 -8.84
N LEU A 348 -2.32 10.30 -8.97
CA LEU A 348 -0.86 10.42 -8.94
C LEU A 348 -0.28 10.89 -7.60
N GLY A 349 -1.15 11.27 -6.65
CA GLY A 349 -0.72 11.87 -5.38
C GLY A 349 -0.10 13.26 -5.56
N CYS A 350 -0.71 14.12 -6.38
CA CYS A 350 -0.27 15.50 -6.55
C CYS A 350 -0.64 16.34 -5.32
N GLU A 351 0.29 17.18 -4.89
CA GLU A 351 0.13 18.17 -3.81
C GLU A 351 -0.28 19.55 -4.33
#